data_AF-A0A3Q7GLG0-F1
#
_entry.id   AF-A0A3Q7GLG0-F1
#
_cell.length_a   1.000
_cell.length_b   1.000
_cell.length_c   1.000
_cell.angle_alpha   90.00
_cell.angle_beta   90.00
_cell.angle_gamma   90.00
#
_symmetry.space_group_name_H-M   'P 1'
#
loop_
_entity.id
_entity.type
_entity.pdbx_description
1 polymer ?
#
loop_
_entity_poly.entity_id
_entity_poly.type
_entity_poly.pdbx_seq_one_letter_code
_entity_poly.pdbx_strand_id
1 'polypeptide(L)'
;MNDLLCLLQADIGILINPGPNLARVGNHFGISFIPLYHGIIEKQKTYAKKDSTSWNKLSGVLYTVSSWAEIHMFIQGSIYTD
;
A
#
# COMPACT_ATOMS: atom_id res chain seq x y z
N MET A 1 12.49 0.55 16.51
CA MET A 1 11.01 0.47 16.50
C MET A 1 10.39 1.67 15.77
N ASN A 2 11.08 2.28 14.79
CA ASN A 2 10.61 3.46 14.07
C ASN A 2 10.19 3.18 12.62
N ASP A 3 10.63 2.06 12.04
CA ASP A 3 10.47 1.80 10.61
C ASP A 3 9.00 1.60 10.21
N LEU A 4 8.18 1.02 11.09
CA LEU A 4 6.74 0.86 10.82
C LEU A 4 5.99 2.19 10.98
N LEU A 5 6.38 3.00 11.96
CA LEU A 5 5.76 4.30 12.24
C LEU A 5 6.05 5.30 11.11
N CYS A 6 7.26 5.30 10.56
CA CYS A 6 7.58 6.20 9.44
C CYS A 6 6.79 5.81 8.17
N LEU A 7 6.56 4.51 7.94
CA LEU A 7 5.73 4.05 6.81
C LEU A 7 4.26 4.44 6.96
N LEU A 8 3.71 4.44 8.18
CA LEU A 8 2.34 4.89 8.43
C LEU A 8 2.15 6.40 8.27
N GLN A 9 3.20 7.17 8.58
CA GLN A 9 3.19 8.64 8.43
C GLN A 9 3.31 9.09 6.97
N ALA A 10 3.84 8.22 6.09
CA ALA A 10 3.91 8.49 4.67
C ALA A 10 2.50 8.57 4.05
N ASP A 11 2.40 9.29 2.93
CA ASP A 11 1.17 9.29 2.12
C ASP A 11 0.90 7.88 1.56
N ILE A 12 1.96 7.15 1.20
CA ILE A 12 1.91 5.77 0.68
C ILE A 12 3.05 4.95 1.30
N GLY A 13 2.76 4.17 2.33
CA GLY A 13 3.71 3.22 2.91
C GLY A 13 3.71 1.90 2.14
N ILE A 14 4.88 1.44 1.67
CA ILE A 14 5.02 0.20 0.90
C ILE A 14 6.03 -0.73 1.57
N LEU A 15 5.69 -2.01 1.67
CA LEU A 15 6.53 -3.09 2.17
C LEU A 15 6.78 -4.12 1.07
N ILE A 16 8.05 -4.47 0.87
CA ILE A 16 8.44 -5.55 -0.05
C ILE A 16 8.55 -6.84 0.74
N ASN A 17 7.80 -7.85 0.30
CA ASN A 17 7.79 -9.21 0.83
C ASN A 17 7.74 -9.28 2.38
N PRO A 18 6.72 -8.67 3.04
CA PRO A 18 6.64 -8.67 4.49
C PRO A 18 6.43 -10.11 5.01
N GLY A 19 7.26 -10.50 5.98
CA GLY A 19 7.11 -11.80 6.64
C GLY A 19 5.84 -11.91 7.49
N PRO A 20 5.36 -13.14 7.76
CA PRO A 20 4.10 -13.37 8.48
C PRO A 20 4.10 -12.82 9.91
N ASN A 21 5.27 -12.77 10.56
CA ASN A 21 5.41 -12.18 11.90
C ASN A 21 5.16 -10.67 11.90
N LEU A 22 5.64 -9.96 10.88
CA LEU A 22 5.40 -8.52 10.74
C LEU A 22 3.91 -8.24 10.49
N ALA A 23 3.28 -9.03 9.62
CA ALA A 23 1.84 -8.92 9.38
C ALA A 23 1.04 -9.17 10.67
N ARG A 24 1.39 -10.20 11.45
CA ARG A 24 0.73 -10.51 12.72
C ARG A 24 0.86 -9.37 13.74
N VAL A 25 2.07 -8.82 13.90
CA VAL A 25 2.31 -7.70 14.82
C VAL A 25 1.59 -6.44 14.34
N GLY A 26 1.67 -6.10 13.05
CA GLY A 26 0.99 -4.91 12.53
C GLY A 26 -0.54 -5.00 12.69
N ASN A 27 -1.13 -6.16 12.38
CA ASN A 27 -2.55 -6.40 12.58
C ASN A 27 -2.97 -6.22 14.05
N HIS A 28 -2.13 -6.63 15.01
CA HIS A 28 -2.38 -6.42 16.44
C HIS A 28 -2.48 -4.92 16.79
N PHE A 29 -1.75 -4.06 16.09
CA PHE A 29 -1.79 -2.60 16.24
C PHE A 29 -2.78 -1.91 15.27
N GLY A 30 -3.68 -2.66 14.63
CA GLY A 30 -4.70 -2.12 13.73
C GLY A 30 -4.19 -1.70 12.34
N ILE A 31 -2.99 -2.15 11.96
CA ILE A 31 -2.41 -1.90 10.64
C ILE A 31 -2.92 -2.98 9.67
N SER A 32 -3.46 -2.54 8.53
CA SER A 32 -3.87 -3.42 7.43
C SER A 32 -2.79 -3.51 6.37
N PHE A 33 -2.49 -4.73 5.94
CA PHE A 33 -1.56 -5.02 4.85
C PHE A 33 -2.37 -5.37 3.60
N ILE A 34 -2.27 -4.55 2.56
CA ILE A 34 -3.09 -4.69 1.34
C ILE A 34 -2.15 -4.82 0.14
N PRO A 35 -2.36 -5.78 -0.78
CA PRO A 35 -1.60 -5.83 -2.03
C PRO A 35 -1.69 -4.50 -2.78
N LEU A 36 -0.55 -3.93 -3.19
CA LEU A 36 -0.49 -2.60 -3.80
C LEU A 36 -1.44 -2.47 -4.99
N TYR A 37 -1.42 -3.44 -5.89
CA TYR A 37 -2.30 -3.52 -7.05
C TYR A 37 -3.78 -3.44 -6.68
N HIS A 38 -4.21 -4.23 -5.68
CA HIS A 38 -5.59 -4.23 -5.20
C HIS A 38 -5.98 -2.87 -4.62
N GLY A 39 -5.09 -2.28 -3.81
CA GLY A 39 -5.29 -0.95 -3.23
C GLY A 39 -5.50 0.14 -4.28
N ILE A 40 -4.72 0.10 -5.37
CA ILE A 40 -4.83 1.05 -6.48
C ILE A 40 -6.18 0.92 -7.19
N ILE A 41 -6.61 -0.31 -7.51
CA ILE A 41 -7.90 -0.54 -8.17
C ILE A 41 -9.06 0.04 -7.36
N GLU A 42 -9.08 -0.23 -6.05
CA GLU A 42 -10.16 0.26 -5.18
C GLU A 42 -10.14 1.80 -5.06
N LYS A 43 -8.95 2.41 -5.00
CA LYS A 43 -8.80 3.87 -5.05
C LYS A 43 -9.30 4.45 -6.38
N GLN A 44 -8.96 3.85 -7.52
CA GLN A 44 -9.44 4.27 -8.84
C GLN A 44 -10.95 4.14 -9.00
N LYS A 45 -11.54 3.03 -8.52
CA LYS A 45 -13.01 2.85 -8.48
C LYS A 45 -13.70 3.92 -7.64
N THR A 46 -13.07 4.31 -6.53
CA THR A 46 -13.59 5.38 -5.66
C THR A 46 -13.49 6.74 -6.34
N TYR A 47 -12.41 7.00 -7.07
CA TYR A 47 -12.23 8.21 -7.88
C TYR A 47 -13.30 8.36 -8.96
N ALA A 48 -13.61 7.29 -9.68
CA ALA A 48 -14.70 7.29 -10.67
C ALA A 48 -16.07 7.69 -10.06
N LYS A 49 -16.21 7.63 -8.73
CA LYS A 49 -17.43 7.96 -7.98
C LYS A 49 -17.33 9.25 -7.16
N LYS A 50 -16.15 9.83 -6.94
CA LYS A 50 -15.89 11.00 -6.07
C LYS A 50 -14.71 11.83 -6.57
N ASP A 51 -14.85 13.15 -6.58
CA ASP A 51 -13.86 14.14 -7.06
C ASP A 51 -12.55 14.29 -6.23
N SER A 52 -12.27 13.40 -5.26
CA SER A 52 -11.08 13.55 -4.40
C SER A 52 -10.23 12.29 -4.32
N THR A 53 -8.96 12.42 -4.69
CA THR A 53 -7.93 11.36 -4.79
C THR A 53 -6.95 11.33 -3.62
N SER A 54 -7.30 11.86 -2.44
CA SER A 54 -6.29 11.95 -1.39
C SER A 54 -5.89 10.57 -0.85
N TRP A 55 -4.60 10.28 -0.96
CA TRP A 55 -3.95 9.36 -0.06
C TRP A 55 -3.95 10.00 1.32
N ASN A 56 -4.39 9.26 2.33
CA ASN A 56 -4.50 9.78 3.68
C ASN A 56 -3.30 9.27 4.47
N LYS A 57 -2.48 10.20 4.97
CA LYS A 57 -1.47 9.91 5.99
C LYS A 57 -2.14 9.23 7.18
N LEU A 58 -1.42 8.33 7.85
CA LEU A 58 -1.90 7.63 9.04
C LEU A 58 -3.21 6.84 8.82
N SER A 59 -3.46 6.39 7.59
CA SER A 59 -4.66 5.58 7.27
C SER A 59 -4.69 4.20 7.93
N GLY A 60 -3.61 3.80 8.59
CA GLY A 60 -3.44 2.44 9.11
C GLY A 60 -3.24 1.40 8.00
N VAL A 61 -3.01 1.81 6.75
CA VAL A 61 -2.80 0.91 5.61
C VAL A 61 -1.35 0.95 5.16
N LEU A 62 -0.75 -0.23 5.02
CA LEU A 62 0.52 -0.43 4.32
C LEU A 62 0.30 -1.31 3.10
N TYR A 63 0.84 -0.89 1.97
CA TYR A 63 0.76 -1.64 0.74
C TYR A 63 1.87 -2.66 0.66
N THR A 64 1.56 -3.86 0.18
CA THR A 64 2.53 -4.94 0.06
C THR A 64 2.78 -5.27 -1.41
N VAL A 65 4.03 -5.54 -1.73
CA VAL A 65 4.46 -6.07 -3.03
C VAL A 65 5.36 -7.28 -2.82
N SER A 66 5.47 -8.13 -3.83
CA SER A 66 6.40 -9.25 -3.84
C SER A 66 7.77 -8.89 -4.42
N SER A 67 7.84 -7.86 -5.27
CA SER A 67 9.04 -7.49 -6.01
C SER A 67 9.12 -5.99 -6.33
N TRP A 68 10.31 -5.56 -6.75
CA TRP A 68 10.54 -4.19 -7.21
C TRP A 68 9.81 -3.86 -8.51
N ALA A 69 9.50 -4.88 -9.33
CA ALA A 69 8.75 -4.71 -10.58
C ALA A 69 7.35 -4.11 -10.32
N GLU A 70 6.64 -4.55 -9.28
CA GLU A 70 5.32 -4.00 -8.94
C GLU A 70 5.37 -2.51 -8.59
N ILE A 71 6.46 -2.06 -7.95
CA ILE A 71 6.65 -0.66 -7.58
C ILE A 71 7.01 0.17 -8.82
N HIS A 72 7.85 -0.36 -9.70
CA HIS A 72 8.12 0.28 -10.99
C HIS A 72 6.83 0.46 -11.81
N MET A 73 5.98 -0.57 -11.87
CA MET A 73 4.70 -0.50 -12.57
C MET A 73 3.76 0.52 -11.94
N PHE A 74 3.68 0.57 -10.61
CA PHE A 74 2.91 1.59 -9.89
C PHE A 74 3.35 3.02 -10.24
N ILE A 75 4.66 3.27 -10.26
CA ILE A 75 5.21 4.61 -10.55
C ILE A 75 5.03 4.99 -12.03
N GLN A 76 5.25 4.04 -12.95
CA GLN A 76 5.14 4.31 -14.39
C GLN A 76 3.69 4.37 -14.89
N GLY A 77 2.73 3.81 -14.14
CA GLY A 77 1.35 3.66 -14.59
C GLY A 77 1.19 2.60 -15.70
N SER A 78 2.12 1.66 -15.79
CA SER A 78 2.17 0.64 -16.83
C SER A 78 1.40 -0.63 -16.43
N ILE A 79 0.72 -1.25 -17.38
CA ILE A 79 0.07 -2.56 -17.23
C ILE A 79 1.08 -3.67 -17.54
N TYR A 80 1.05 -4.80 -16.82
CA TYR A 80 1.83 -5.99 -17.21
C TYR A 80 1.23 -6.53 -18.50
N THR A 81 2.03 -6.57 -19.56
CA THR A 81 1.73 -7.38 -20.74
C THR A 81 2.68 -8.55 -20.68
N ASP A 82 2.14 -9.75 -20.43
CA ASP A 82 2.83 -11.02 -20.65
C ASP A 82 3.35 -11.12 -22.09
#